data_AF-A0A2V1E1Q5-F1
#
_entry.id   AF-A0A2V1E1Q5-F1
#
_cell.length_a   1.000
_cell.length_b   1.000
_cell.length_c   1.000
_cell.angle_alpha   90.00
_cell.angle_beta   90.00
_cell.angle_gamma   90.00
#
_symmetry.space_group_name_H-M   'P 1'
#
loop_
_entity.id
_entity.type
_entity.pdbx_description
1 polymer ?
#
loop_
_entity_poly.entity_id
_entity_poly.type
_entity_poly.pdbx_seq_one_letter_code
_entity_poly.pdbx_strand_id
1 'polypeptide(L)'
;ALRMVMYQAQQSSRPGVVGMPAMTYINRRKIGGTTNEKPFHARQTESTMIKYSGWWLEIVRYIWRTHALPKISTKEREGADEVEEKRPPYQLTAQQARLLQKIKDIAGHDGDESEEDWLETSVLMFVLHLLDYPLGDNEYSSALISAIAVIGIDANSRWISPLLYTPKQAAVVNVSRMLVLYGAMQMRTLEIAQLEAEGLDRDKAEEKAPSHFHLVQNMTNRFMTLTSYNGQPTPIDAILRLKAYGIKIQFQTSAEGVID
;
A
#
# COMPACT_ATOMS: atom_id res chain seq x y z
N ALA A 1 3.99 7.00 -14.05
CA ALA A 1 4.27 5.97 -13.04
C ALA A 1 3.21 5.86 -11.92
N LEU A 2 3.41 6.33 -10.66
CA LEU A 2 2.52 5.94 -9.52
C LEU A 2 1.01 6.17 -9.75
N ARG A 3 0.62 7.33 -10.25
CA ARG A 3 -0.78 7.62 -10.56
C ARG A 3 -1.33 6.71 -11.66
N MET A 4 -0.51 6.37 -12.65
CA MET A 4 -0.89 5.45 -13.74
C MET A 4 -1.09 4.04 -13.20
N VAL A 5 -0.16 3.53 -12.38
CA VAL A 5 -0.31 2.24 -11.69
C VAL A 5 -1.61 2.18 -10.89
N MET A 6 -1.97 3.24 -10.18
CA MET A 6 -3.24 3.28 -9.43
C MET A 6 -4.47 3.32 -10.34
N TYR A 7 -4.37 4.02 -11.46
CA TYR A 7 -5.43 4.06 -12.45
C TYR A 7 -5.65 2.67 -13.07
N GLN A 8 -4.58 2.03 -13.56
CA GLN A 8 -4.60 0.65 -14.07
C GLN A 8 -5.14 -0.32 -13.02
N ALA A 9 -4.72 -0.16 -11.75
CA ALA A 9 -5.20 -0.99 -10.66
C ALA A 9 -6.70 -0.85 -10.41
N GLN A 10 -7.27 0.35 -10.52
CA GLN A 10 -8.71 0.51 -10.48
C GLN A 10 -9.40 -0.18 -11.68
N GLN A 11 -8.86 -0.01 -12.90
CA GLN A 11 -9.47 -0.57 -14.12
C GLN A 11 -9.46 -2.11 -14.13
N SER A 12 -8.39 -2.72 -13.60
CA SER A 12 -8.26 -4.18 -13.50
C SER A 12 -9.10 -4.77 -12.37
N SER A 13 -9.50 -3.99 -11.37
CA SER A 13 -10.25 -4.44 -10.20
C SER A 13 -11.75 -4.64 -10.50
N ARG A 14 -12.06 -5.54 -11.43
CA ARG A 14 -13.42 -5.90 -11.84
C ARG A 14 -13.57 -7.41 -12.05
N PRO A 15 -14.77 -7.99 -11.84
CA PRO A 15 -14.98 -9.43 -11.94
C PRO A 15 -14.55 -10.05 -13.29
N GLY A 16 -14.72 -9.32 -14.39
CA GLY A 16 -14.32 -9.79 -15.73
C GLY A 16 -12.80 -9.87 -15.98
N VAL A 17 -11.98 -9.37 -15.05
CA VAL A 17 -10.50 -9.41 -15.16
C VAL A 17 -9.93 -10.35 -14.11
N VAL A 18 -10.19 -10.08 -12.82
CA VAL A 18 -9.59 -10.84 -11.70
C VAL A 18 -10.50 -11.94 -11.15
N GLY A 19 -11.74 -12.03 -11.62
CA GLY A 19 -12.73 -13.00 -11.13
C GLY A 19 -13.43 -12.57 -9.85
N MET A 20 -14.70 -12.94 -9.71
CA MET A 20 -15.51 -12.66 -8.52
C MET A 20 -14.91 -13.24 -7.22
N PRO A 21 -14.33 -14.47 -7.20
CA PRO A 21 -13.73 -15.01 -5.98
C PRO A 21 -12.60 -14.14 -5.43
N ALA A 22 -11.73 -13.60 -6.29
CA ALA A 22 -10.65 -12.71 -5.89
C ALA A 22 -11.18 -11.37 -5.33
N MET A 23 -12.19 -10.80 -6.01
CA MET A 23 -12.87 -9.58 -5.58
C MET A 23 -13.53 -9.71 -4.19
N THR A 24 -14.10 -10.88 -3.88
CA THR A 24 -14.66 -11.15 -2.55
C THR A 24 -13.56 -11.36 -1.51
N TYR A 25 -12.51 -12.10 -1.86
CA TYR A 25 -11.45 -12.42 -0.90
C TYR A 25 -10.64 -11.20 -0.45
N ILE A 26 -10.32 -10.28 -1.35
CA ILE A 26 -9.53 -9.08 -1.02
C ILE A 26 -10.23 -8.15 -0.01
N ASN A 27 -11.56 -8.24 0.11
CA ASN A 27 -12.32 -7.48 1.08
C ASN A 27 -12.24 -8.06 2.50
N ARG A 28 -11.57 -9.23 2.67
CA ARG A 28 -11.48 -9.93 3.94
C ARG A 28 -10.69 -9.11 4.97
N ARG A 29 -11.26 -8.99 6.17
CA ARG A 29 -10.65 -8.26 7.29
C ARG A 29 -9.85 -9.15 8.25
N LYS A 30 -10.23 -10.42 8.41
CA LYS A 30 -9.60 -11.40 9.29
C LYS A 30 -9.55 -12.76 8.62
N ILE A 31 -8.46 -13.50 8.79
CA ILE A 31 -8.35 -14.90 8.37
C ILE A 31 -9.28 -15.76 9.23
N GLY A 32 -10.00 -16.71 8.61
CA GLY A 32 -10.92 -17.61 9.31
C GLY A 32 -12.23 -16.97 9.81
N GLY A 33 -12.46 -15.70 9.54
CA GLY A 33 -13.72 -15.03 9.90
C GLY A 33 -14.88 -15.42 8.97
N THR A 34 -16.08 -15.56 9.53
CA THR A 34 -17.31 -15.92 8.82
C THR A 34 -17.96 -14.76 8.04
N THR A 35 -17.46 -13.53 8.18
CA THR A 35 -18.23 -12.30 7.92
C THR A 35 -17.90 -11.52 6.64
N ASN A 36 -17.10 -12.04 5.70
CA ASN A 36 -16.84 -11.35 4.43
C ASN A 36 -17.48 -12.07 3.25
N GLU A 37 -18.72 -11.69 2.96
CA GLU A 37 -19.50 -12.18 1.81
C GLU A 37 -19.60 -11.15 0.67
N LYS A 38 -19.27 -9.87 0.91
CA LYS A 38 -19.44 -8.81 -0.10
C LYS A 38 -18.19 -8.61 -0.96
N PRO A 39 -18.32 -8.56 -2.30
CA PRO A 39 -17.23 -8.23 -3.20
C PRO A 39 -16.69 -6.82 -2.92
N PHE A 40 -15.40 -6.62 -3.16
CA PHE A 40 -14.80 -5.30 -3.16
C PHE A 40 -15.35 -4.46 -4.31
N HIS A 41 -15.78 -3.23 -4.02
CA HIS A 41 -16.25 -2.29 -5.04
C HIS A 41 -15.14 -1.29 -5.37
N ALA A 42 -14.36 -1.60 -6.41
CA ALA A 42 -13.20 -0.78 -6.77
C ALA A 42 -13.56 0.50 -7.55
N ARG A 43 -14.75 0.60 -8.12
CA ARG A 43 -15.16 1.75 -8.94
C ARG A 43 -15.25 3.01 -8.06
N GLN A 44 -14.28 3.91 -8.21
CA GLN A 44 -14.28 5.24 -7.62
C GLN A 44 -14.56 6.28 -8.70
N THR A 45 -15.09 7.44 -8.29
CA THR A 45 -15.19 8.60 -9.19
C THR A 45 -13.78 9.11 -9.52
N GLU A 46 -13.64 9.81 -10.64
CA GLU A 46 -12.39 10.45 -11.03
C GLU A 46 -11.88 11.42 -9.94
N SER A 47 -12.77 12.27 -9.41
CA SER A 47 -12.45 13.17 -8.30
C SER A 47 -11.92 12.45 -7.06
N THR A 48 -12.49 11.28 -6.74
CA THR A 48 -12.03 10.45 -5.63
C THR A 48 -10.65 9.87 -5.90
N MET A 49 -10.38 9.42 -7.13
CA MET A 49 -9.06 8.90 -7.49
C MET A 49 -7.97 9.95 -7.56
N ILE A 50 -8.29 11.17 -8.00
CA ILE A 50 -7.36 12.31 -7.91
C ILE A 50 -6.96 12.53 -6.45
N LYS A 51 -7.93 12.52 -5.53
CA LYS A 51 -7.69 12.68 -4.09
C LYS A 51 -6.88 11.53 -3.50
N TYR A 52 -7.27 10.29 -3.75
CA TYR A 52 -6.62 9.11 -3.20
C TYR A 52 -5.20 8.95 -3.73
N SER A 53 -4.98 9.15 -5.02
CA SER A 53 -3.65 9.12 -5.63
C SER A 53 -2.78 10.28 -5.16
N GLY A 54 -3.37 11.43 -4.83
CA GLY A 54 -2.68 12.56 -4.17
C GLY A 54 -2.07 12.16 -2.83
N TRP A 55 -2.83 11.51 -1.96
CA TRP A 55 -2.34 11.05 -0.65
C TRP A 55 -1.25 9.98 -0.76
N TRP A 56 -1.39 9.05 -1.70
CA TRP A 56 -0.32 8.10 -1.95
C TRP A 56 0.93 8.74 -2.54
N LEU A 57 0.77 9.78 -3.36
CA LEU A 57 1.89 10.53 -3.89
C LEU A 57 2.61 11.29 -2.77
N GLU A 58 1.90 11.84 -1.79
CA GLU A 58 2.51 12.41 -0.57
C GLU A 58 3.32 11.36 0.19
N ILE A 59 2.76 10.16 0.40
CA ILE A 59 3.45 9.04 1.05
C ILE A 59 4.75 8.67 0.32
N VAL A 60 4.68 8.42 -0.99
CA VAL A 60 5.86 8.00 -1.76
C VAL A 60 6.89 9.13 -1.88
N ARG A 61 6.45 10.39 -2.02
CA ARG A 61 7.34 11.57 -2.03
C ARG A 61 8.05 11.76 -0.70
N TYR A 62 7.36 11.55 0.42
CA TYR A 62 7.97 11.60 1.74
C TYR A 62 9.11 10.58 1.83
N ILE A 63 8.86 9.32 1.45
CA ILE A 63 9.88 8.27 1.47
C ILE A 63 11.02 8.63 0.53
N TRP A 64 10.72 9.05 -0.70
CA TRP A 64 11.72 9.43 -1.70
C TRP A 64 12.69 10.50 -1.21
N ARG A 65 12.14 11.60 -0.66
CA ARG A 65 12.90 12.76 -0.20
C ARG A 65 13.69 12.44 1.05
N THR A 66 13.03 11.87 2.05
CA THR A 66 13.69 11.60 3.35
C THR A 66 14.69 10.46 3.27
N HIS A 67 14.50 9.48 2.36
CA HIS A 67 15.48 8.42 2.15
C HIS A 67 16.77 8.91 1.47
N ALA A 68 16.81 10.14 0.96
CA ALA A 68 18.07 10.75 0.51
C ALA A 68 18.86 11.38 1.68
N LEU A 69 18.20 11.67 2.80
CA LEU A 69 18.80 12.33 3.95
C LEU A 69 19.71 11.38 4.75
N PRO A 70 20.73 11.91 5.45
CA PRO A 70 21.57 11.13 6.36
C PRO A 70 20.75 10.60 7.54
N LYS A 71 21.15 9.44 8.08
CA LYS A 71 20.54 8.87 9.28
C LYS A 71 20.86 9.71 10.51
N ILE A 72 19.92 9.79 11.44
CA ILE A 72 20.18 10.33 12.79
C ILE A 72 21.20 9.43 13.48
N SER A 73 22.32 10.02 13.92
CA SER A 73 23.35 9.32 14.69
C SER A 73 22.88 9.02 16.11
N THR A 74 23.53 8.07 16.79
CA THR A 74 23.20 7.72 18.18
C THR A 74 23.28 8.95 19.11
N LYS A 75 24.30 9.79 18.94
CA LYS A 75 24.49 11.01 19.72
C LYS A 75 23.37 12.03 19.50
N GLU A 76 22.91 12.18 18.25
CA GLU A 76 21.79 13.07 17.92
C GLU A 76 20.44 12.55 18.46
N ARG A 77 20.27 11.24 18.62
CA ARG A 77 19.06 10.67 19.25
C ARG A 77 19.01 10.87 20.76
N GLU A 78 20.17 10.89 21.41
CA GLU A 78 20.30 11.07 22.85
C GLU A 78 20.31 12.55 23.25
N GLY A 79 20.56 13.45 22.29
CA GLY A 79 20.47 14.89 22.47
C GLY A 79 19.02 15.38 22.63
N ALA A 80 18.85 16.49 23.33
CA ALA A 80 17.55 17.14 23.53
C ALA A 80 17.19 18.15 22.42
N ASP A 81 18.12 18.40 21.49
CA ASP A 81 17.96 19.39 20.43
C ASP A 81 17.15 18.84 19.26
N GLU A 82 16.38 19.72 18.59
CA GLU A 82 15.68 19.36 17.36
C GLU A 82 16.68 18.96 16.27
N VAL A 83 16.46 17.79 15.69
CA VAL A 83 17.34 17.23 14.67
C VAL A 83 16.80 17.57 13.29
N GLU A 84 17.33 18.64 12.70
CA GLU A 84 16.97 19.09 11.35
C GLU A 84 17.68 18.28 10.25
N GLU A 85 17.06 18.22 9.07
CA GLU A 85 17.63 17.65 7.84
C GLU A 85 18.08 16.18 7.91
N LYS A 86 17.58 15.41 8.89
CA LYS A 86 17.85 13.97 8.98
C LYS A 86 16.68 13.12 8.50
N ARG A 87 17.01 11.90 8.09
CA ARG A 87 16.03 10.87 7.80
C ARG A 87 15.33 10.43 9.09
N PRO A 88 13.99 10.43 9.13
CA PRO A 88 13.23 9.81 10.21
C PRO A 88 13.63 8.33 10.41
N PRO A 89 13.44 7.74 11.60
CA PRO A 89 14.07 6.47 11.97
C PRO A 89 13.51 5.23 11.25
N TYR A 90 12.59 5.39 10.29
CA TYR A 90 12.09 4.30 9.48
C TYR A 90 13.21 3.63 8.67
N GLN A 91 12.97 2.38 8.29
CA GLN A 91 13.88 1.55 7.52
C GLN A 91 13.21 1.07 6.24
N LEU A 92 14.02 0.79 5.23
CA LEU A 92 13.60 0.03 4.06
C LEU A 92 14.24 -1.35 4.15
N THR A 93 13.49 -2.39 3.79
CA THR A 93 14.08 -3.70 3.55
C THR A 93 15.04 -3.63 2.36
N ALA A 94 15.94 -4.61 2.21
CA ALA A 94 16.84 -4.68 1.06
C ALA A 94 16.09 -4.64 -0.27
N GLN A 95 14.94 -5.33 -0.35
CA GLN A 95 14.10 -5.35 -1.54
C GLN A 95 13.42 -4.00 -1.80
N GLN A 96 12.88 -3.34 -0.76
CA GLN A 96 12.30 -2.00 -0.90
C GLN A 96 13.34 -0.97 -1.34
N ALA A 97 14.56 -1.01 -0.78
CA ALA A 97 15.65 -0.12 -1.15
C ALA A 97 16.11 -0.33 -2.60
N ARG A 98 16.25 -1.60 -3.03
CA ARG A 98 16.58 -1.95 -4.42
C ARG A 98 15.54 -1.43 -5.41
N LEU A 99 14.26 -1.61 -5.10
CA LEU A 99 13.17 -1.12 -5.95
C LEU A 99 13.13 0.41 -6.00
N LEU A 100 13.29 1.08 -4.86
CA LEU A 100 13.37 2.54 -4.83
C LEU A 100 14.55 3.07 -5.66
N GLN A 101 15.71 2.41 -5.58
CA GLN A 101 16.86 2.78 -6.41
C GLN A 101 16.57 2.56 -7.89
N LYS A 102 16.01 1.41 -8.28
CA LYS A 102 15.61 1.16 -9.68
C LYS A 102 14.65 2.22 -10.22
N ILE A 103 13.68 2.65 -9.41
CA ILE A 103 12.76 3.73 -9.80
C ILE A 103 13.51 5.06 -9.98
N LYS A 104 14.50 5.37 -9.13
CA LYS A 104 15.36 6.56 -9.26
C LYS A 104 16.19 6.52 -10.53
N ASP A 105 16.78 5.37 -10.82
CA ASP A 105 17.63 5.20 -12.00
C ASP A 105 16.81 5.40 -13.28
N ILE A 106 15.59 4.87 -13.36
CA ILE A 106 14.74 5.07 -14.55
C ILE A 106 14.19 6.51 -14.62
N ALA A 107 13.69 7.05 -13.51
CA ALA A 107 13.08 8.39 -13.49
C ALA A 107 14.08 9.56 -13.68
N GLY A 108 15.39 9.28 -13.64
CA GLY A 108 16.45 10.28 -13.79
C GLY A 108 16.81 10.63 -15.24
N HIS A 109 16.25 9.93 -16.23
CA HIS A 109 16.58 10.07 -17.65
C HIS A 109 15.31 10.00 -18.51
N ASP A 110 15.34 10.57 -19.72
CA ASP A 110 14.28 10.39 -20.70
C ASP A 110 14.37 8.98 -21.29
N GLY A 111 13.60 8.05 -20.69
CA GLY A 111 13.54 6.65 -21.10
C GLY A 111 12.66 6.39 -22.31
N ASP A 112 12.82 5.23 -22.92
CA ASP A 112 11.91 4.74 -23.98
C ASP A 112 10.63 4.10 -23.42
N GLU A 113 9.70 3.71 -24.30
CA GLU A 113 8.42 3.10 -23.92
C GLU A 113 8.59 1.82 -23.07
N SER A 114 9.66 1.06 -23.29
CA SER A 114 9.94 -0.15 -22.49
C SER A 114 10.37 0.22 -21.06
N GLU A 115 11.11 1.31 -20.89
CA GLU A 115 11.51 1.81 -19.57
C GLU A 115 10.31 2.33 -18.77
N GLU A 116 9.29 2.88 -19.44
CA GLU A 116 8.03 3.27 -18.78
C GLU A 116 7.29 2.06 -18.19
N ASP A 117 7.17 0.95 -18.94
CA ASP A 117 6.57 -0.30 -18.44
C ASP A 117 7.35 -0.88 -17.25
N TRP A 118 8.69 -0.85 -17.33
CA TRP A 118 9.56 -1.27 -16.22
C TRP A 118 9.41 -0.36 -15.01
N LEU A 119 9.24 0.94 -15.21
CA LEU A 119 9.04 1.92 -14.15
C LEU A 119 7.72 1.66 -13.42
N GLU A 120 6.62 1.45 -14.16
CA GLU A 120 5.31 1.14 -13.59
C GLU A 120 5.32 -0.15 -12.80
N THR A 121 5.93 -1.21 -13.36
CA THR A 121 6.14 -2.48 -12.68
C THR A 121 6.95 -2.31 -11.40
N SER A 122 8.04 -1.54 -11.45
CA SER A 122 8.91 -1.29 -10.29
C SER A 122 8.18 -0.50 -9.20
N VAL A 123 7.34 0.47 -9.58
CA VAL A 123 6.50 1.23 -8.64
C VAL A 123 5.43 0.35 -8.00
N LEU A 124 4.73 -0.48 -8.76
CA LEU A 124 3.76 -1.44 -8.21
C LEU A 124 4.42 -2.35 -7.18
N MET A 125 5.55 -2.96 -7.54
CA MET A 125 6.30 -3.84 -6.65
C MET A 125 6.79 -3.11 -5.40
N PHE A 126 7.30 -1.89 -5.55
CA PHE A 126 7.73 -1.08 -4.42
C PHE A 126 6.58 -0.84 -3.43
N VAL A 127 5.40 -0.45 -3.91
CA VAL A 127 4.24 -0.21 -3.04
C VAL A 127 3.73 -1.50 -2.40
N LEU A 128 3.68 -2.62 -3.12
CA LEU A 128 3.31 -3.92 -2.53
C LEU A 128 4.30 -4.34 -1.44
N HIS A 129 5.60 -4.13 -1.64
CA HIS A 129 6.60 -4.41 -0.62
C HIS A 129 6.53 -3.44 0.58
N LEU A 130 6.08 -2.19 0.40
CA LEU A 130 5.81 -1.29 1.53
C LEU A 130 4.66 -1.81 2.41
N LEU A 131 3.67 -2.46 1.81
CA LEU A 131 2.55 -3.09 2.53
C LEU A 131 2.99 -4.36 3.24
N ASP A 132 3.85 -5.17 2.60
CA ASP A 132 4.39 -6.42 3.11
C ASP A 132 5.63 -6.19 3.99
N TYR A 133 5.44 -5.52 5.12
CA TYR A 133 6.50 -5.23 6.09
C TYR A 133 6.13 -5.76 7.48
N PRO A 134 6.97 -6.58 8.13
CA PRO A 134 6.74 -7.01 9.50
C PRO A 134 7.09 -5.88 10.49
N LEU A 135 6.11 -5.39 11.25
CA LEU A 135 6.30 -4.22 12.13
C LEU A 135 7.22 -4.50 13.34
N GLY A 136 7.30 -5.75 13.80
CA GLY A 136 8.10 -6.11 14.97
C GLY A 136 7.76 -5.25 16.20
N ASP A 137 8.78 -4.79 16.92
CA ASP A 137 8.64 -4.04 18.18
C ASP A 137 8.32 -2.54 17.98
N ASN A 138 8.51 -2.00 16.77
CA ASN A 138 8.32 -0.58 16.50
C ASN A 138 7.68 -0.34 15.13
N GLU A 139 6.39 0.01 15.13
CA GLU A 139 5.60 0.27 13.93
C GLU A 139 6.17 1.39 13.04
N TYR A 140 6.81 2.40 13.63
CA TYR A 140 7.43 3.52 12.89
C TYR A 140 8.73 3.14 12.19
N SER A 141 9.23 1.92 12.40
CA SER A 141 10.29 1.35 11.57
C SER A 141 9.81 1.12 10.14
N SER A 142 8.50 0.98 9.91
CA SER A 142 7.92 0.92 8.57
C SER A 142 7.89 2.30 7.93
N ALA A 143 8.51 2.41 6.75
CA ALA A 143 8.44 3.64 5.95
C ALA A 143 6.99 4.05 5.62
N LEU A 144 6.09 3.08 5.44
CA LEU A 144 4.67 3.35 5.17
C LEU A 144 3.96 3.94 6.39
N ILE A 145 4.17 3.37 7.59
CA ILE A 145 3.57 3.90 8.83
C ILE A 145 4.13 5.29 9.14
N SER A 146 5.45 5.48 9.02
CA SER A 146 6.09 6.79 9.18
C SER A 146 5.50 7.83 8.22
N ALA A 147 5.35 7.49 6.94
CA ALA A 147 4.75 8.37 5.94
C ALA A 147 3.28 8.69 6.22
N ILE A 148 2.50 7.70 6.66
CA ILE A 148 1.09 7.88 6.99
C ILE A 148 0.90 8.77 8.21
N ALA A 149 1.77 8.66 9.22
CA ALA A 149 1.76 9.56 10.37
C ALA A 149 1.95 11.03 9.93
N VAL A 150 2.87 11.28 9.00
CA VAL A 150 3.16 12.63 8.49
C VAL A 150 1.99 13.24 7.71
N ILE A 151 1.24 12.47 6.93
CA ILE A 151 0.03 13.01 6.25
C ILE A 151 -1.13 13.32 7.22
N GLY A 152 -0.97 12.95 8.51
CA GLY A 152 -1.84 13.31 9.62
C GLY A 152 -1.48 14.64 10.29
N ILE A 153 -0.47 15.34 9.79
CA ILE A 153 0.00 16.63 10.30
C ILE A 153 -0.37 17.72 9.28
N ASP A 154 -0.85 18.87 9.74
CA ASP A 154 -1.16 20.04 8.91
C ASP A 154 0.06 20.93 8.65
N ALA A 155 -0.13 21.99 7.86
CA ALA A 155 0.94 22.93 7.52
C ALA A 155 1.49 23.73 8.73
N ASN A 156 0.78 23.74 9.87
CA ASN A 156 1.19 24.40 11.11
C ASN A 156 1.80 23.41 12.11
N SER A 157 2.20 22.22 11.65
CA SER A 157 2.76 21.15 12.48
C SER A 157 1.79 20.63 13.56
N ARG A 158 0.48 20.70 13.32
CA ARG A 158 -0.55 20.18 14.24
C ARG A 158 -1.16 18.90 13.72
N TRP A 159 -1.52 18.01 14.64
CA TRP A 159 -2.28 16.81 14.30
C TRP A 159 -3.66 17.19 13.79
N ILE A 160 -4.04 16.66 12.63
CA ILE A 160 -5.39 16.83 12.11
C ILE A 160 -6.39 16.00 12.92
N SER A 161 -7.64 16.45 12.96
CA SER A 161 -8.68 15.73 13.71
C SER A 161 -8.91 14.33 13.15
N PRO A 162 -9.39 13.37 13.97
CA PRO A 162 -9.76 12.05 13.48
C PRO A 162 -10.73 12.10 12.31
N LEU A 163 -11.64 13.08 12.25
CA LEU A 163 -12.60 13.28 11.16
C LEU A 163 -11.92 13.47 9.80
N LEU A 164 -10.76 14.14 9.79
CA LEU A 164 -9.98 14.39 8.57
C LEU A 164 -8.96 13.28 8.30
N TYR A 165 -8.50 12.58 9.33
CA TYR A 165 -7.47 11.55 9.20
C TYR A 165 -8.01 10.16 8.83
N THR A 166 -9.13 9.73 9.41
CA THR A 166 -9.67 8.39 9.09
C THR A 166 -10.07 8.21 7.62
N PRO A 167 -10.53 9.24 6.87
CA PRO A 167 -10.70 9.13 5.42
C PRO A 167 -9.38 8.88 4.66
N LYS A 168 -8.27 9.49 5.08
CA LYS A 168 -6.93 9.24 4.48
C LYS A 168 -6.53 7.78 4.67
N GLN A 169 -6.70 7.25 5.89
CA GLN A 169 -6.44 5.85 6.20
C GLN A 169 -7.34 4.90 5.41
N ALA A 170 -8.63 5.21 5.27
CA ALA A 170 -9.56 4.41 4.49
C ALA A 170 -9.16 4.35 3.00
N ALA A 171 -8.69 5.47 2.44
CA ALA A 171 -8.21 5.52 1.07
C ALA A 171 -6.94 4.71 0.85
N VAL A 172 -5.98 4.76 1.79
CA VAL A 172 -4.79 3.90 1.76
C VAL A 172 -5.22 2.45 1.65
N VAL A 173 -6.07 1.98 2.57
CA VAL A 173 -6.56 0.59 2.56
C VAL A 173 -7.29 0.24 1.25
N ASN A 174 -8.16 1.11 0.74
CA ASN A 174 -8.91 0.83 -0.49
C ASN A 174 -8.02 0.76 -1.73
N VAL A 175 -7.07 1.68 -1.87
CA VAL A 175 -6.11 1.65 -2.99
C VAL A 175 -5.16 0.45 -2.85
N SER A 176 -4.72 0.10 -1.63
CA SER A 176 -3.94 -1.13 -1.40
C SER A 176 -4.66 -2.38 -1.90
N ARG A 177 -5.97 -2.49 -1.70
CA ARG A 177 -6.77 -3.60 -2.27
C ARG A 177 -6.72 -3.63 -3.79
N MET A 178 -6.87 -2.47 -4.44
CA MET A 178 -6.77 -2.36 -5.90
C MET A 178 -5.38 -2.80 -6.39
N LEU A 179 -4.32 -2.33 -5.71
CA LEU A 179 -2.94 -2.68 -6.05
C LEU A 179 -2.66 -4.18 -5.89
N VAL A 180 -3.24 -4.84 -4.88
CA VAL A 180 -3.13 -6.30 -4.71
C VAL A 180 -3.83 -7.06 -5.83
N LEU A 181 -5.03 -6.62 -6.24
CA LEU A 181 -5.73 -7.22 -7.38
C LEU A 181 -4.93 -7.04 -8.68
N TYR A 182 -4.39 -5.85 -8.90
CA TYR A 182 -3.55 -5.56 -10.06
C TYR A 182 -2.24 -6.34 -10.05
N GLY A 183 -1.56 -6.42 -8.90
CA GLY A 183 -0.37 -7.24 -8.73
C GLY A 183 -0.63 -8.72 -9.02
N ALA A 184 -1.77 -9.26 -8.58
CA ALA A 184 -2.16 -10.63 -8.89
C ALA A 184 -2.39 -10.85 -10.39
N MET A 185 -3.01 -9.89 -11.07
CA MET A 185 -3.17 -9.93 -12.52
C MET A 185 -1.81 -9.93 -13.23
N GLN A 186 -0.94 -8.97 -12.91
CA GLN A 186 0.39 -8.86 -13.51
C GLN A 186 1.23 -10.13 -13.27
N MET A 187 1.21 -10.69 -12.05
CA MET A 187 1.92 -11.93 -11.74
C MET A 187 1.41 -13.12 -12.56
N ARG A 188 0.08 -13.25 -12.74
CA ARG A 188 -0.48 -14.33 -13.57
C ARG A 188 -0.11 -14.14 -15.04
N THR A 189 -0.20 -12.92 -15.57
CA THR A 189 0.19 -12.62 -16.96
C THR A 189 1.65 -12.95 -17.22
N LEU A 190 2.55 -12.58 -16.31
CA LEU A 190 3.97 -12.90 -16.43
C LEU A 190 4.24 -14.41 -16.40
N GLU A 191 3.58 -15.14 -15.50
CA GLU A 191 3.72 -16.61 -15.40
C GLU A 191 3.25 -17.30 -16.69
N ILE A 192 2.10 -16.88 -17.25
CA ILE A 192 1.60 -17.43 -18.51
C ILE A 192 2.60 -17.17 -19.63
N ALA A 193 3.09 -15.93 -19.77
CA ALA A 193 4.08 -15.59 -20.80
C ALA A 193 5.38 -16.38 -20.65
N GLN A 194 5.83 -16.64 -19.42
CA GLN A 194 7.00 -17.47 -19.18
C GLN A 194 6.76 -18.92 -19.60
N LEU A 195 5.61 -19.50 -19.26
CA LEU A 195 5.26 -20.87 -19.65
C LEU A 195 5.11 -21.02 -21.17
N GLU A 196 4.56 -20.01 -21.85
CA GLU A 196 4.51 -19.96 -23.31
C GLU A 196 5.92 -19.90 -23.93
N ALA A 197 6.82 -19.10 -23.35
CA ALA A 197 8.23 -19.05 -23.77
C ALA A 197 8.98 -20.37 -23.54
N GLU A 198 8.57 -21.16 -22.55
CA GLU A 198 9.05 -22.53 -22.31
C GLU A 198 8.42 -23.57 -23.27
N GLY A 199 7.54 -23.14 -24.18
CA GLY A 199 6.95 -23.96 -25.24
C GLY A 199 5.62 -24.60 -24.88
N LEU A 200 4.96 -24.20 -23.79
CA LEU A 200 3.58 -24.61 -23.53
C LEU A 200 2.62 -23.84 -24.45
N ASP A 201 1.60 -24.55 -24.91
CA ASP A 201 0.44 -23.92 -25.53
C ASP A 201 -0.31 -23.04 -24.50
N ARG A 202 -0.93 -21.97 -24.99
CA ARG A 202 -1.61 -20.96 -24.17
C ARG A 202 -2.62 -21.56 -23.20
N ASP A 203 -3.46 -22.49 -23.66
CA ASP A 203 -4.52 -23.06 -22.80
C ASP A 203 -3.91 -23.83 -21.62
N LYS A 204 -2.80 -24.54 -21.87
CA LYS A 204 -2.05 -25.27 -20.83
C LYS A 204 -1.29 -24.32 -19.90
N ALA A 205 -0.75 -23.23 -20.44
CA ALA A 205 -0.10 -22.19 -19.65
C ALA A 205 -1.10 -21.52 -18.70
N GLU A 206 -2.30 -21.18 -19.18
CA GLU A 206 -3.38 -20.62 -18.37
C GLU A 206 -3.87 -21.59 -17.28
N GLU A 207 -3.96 -22.90 -17.57
CA GLU A 207 -4.32 -23.92 -16.59
C GLU A 207 -3.25 -24.08 -15.50
N LYS A 208 -1.97 -24.06 -15.88
CA LYS A 208 -0.84 -24.25 -14.97
C LYS A 208 -0.53 -23.01 -14.12
N ALA A 209 -0.74 -21.81 -14.66
CA ALA A 209 -0.49 -20.57 -13.93
C ALA A 209 -1.42 -20.45 -12.71
N PRO A 210 -0.94 -19.93 -11.56
CA PRO A 210 -1.78 -19.71 -10.38
C PRO A 210 -2.98 -18.81 -10.69
N SER A 211 -4.16 -19.18 -10.21
CA SER A 211 -5.36 -18.36 -10.38
C SER A 211 -5.21 -17.00 -9.69
N HIS A 212 -5.90 -15.99 -10.21
CA HIS A 212 -5.99 -14.67 -9.55
C HIS A 212 -6.43 -14.80 -8.10
N PHE A 213 -7.39 -15.69 -7.81
CA PHE A 213 -7.84 -15.95 -6.44
C PHE A 213 -6.71 -16.43 -5.54
N HIS A 214 -5.88 -17.38 -6.00
CA HIS A 214 -4.78 -17.90 -5.21
C HIS A 214 -3.73 -16.83 -4.90
N LEU A 215 -3.35 -16.04 -5.90
CA LEU A 215 -2.39 -14.93 -5.74
C LEU A 215 -2.91 -13.85 -4.79
N VAL A 216 -4.18 -13.44 -4.96
CA VAL A 216 -4.84 -12.47 -4.07
C VAL A 216 -4.96 -13.03 -2.67
N GLN A 217 -5.31 -14.31 -2.50
CA GLN A 217 -5.39 -14.95 -1.20
C GLN A 217 -4.03 -14.94 -0.48
N ASN A 218 -2.95 -15.28 -1.19
CA ASN A 218 -1.60 -15.27 -0.62
C ASN A 218 -1.23 -13.87 -0.11
N MET A 219 -1.33 -12.84 -0.95
CA MET A 219 -1.03 -11.46 -0.58
C MET A 219 -1.94 -10.93 0.53
N THR A 220 -3.24 -11.22 0.44
CA THR A 220 -4.23 -10.74 1.41
C THR A 220 -3.94 -11.27 2.81
N ASN A 221 -3.65 -12.56 2.91
CA ASN A 221 -3.33 -13.21 4.18
C ASN A 221 -2.00 -12.73 4.76
N ARG A 222 -1.03 -12.40 3.91
CA ARG A 222 0.28 -11.88 4.34
C ARG A 222 0.17 -10.48 4.92
N PHE A 223 -0.50 -9.55 4.23
CA PHE A 223 -0.36 -8.13 4.57
C PHE A 223 -1.59 -7.24 4.39
N MET A 224 -2.79 -7.77 4.10
CA MET A 224 -4.02 -6.96 3.99
C MET A 224 -5.06 -7.21 5.09
N THR A 225 -4.83 -8.20 5.97
CA THR A 225 -5.75 -8.55 7.04
C THR A 225 -5.24 -8.08 8.40
N LEU A 226 -6.15 -8.03 9.39
CA LEU A 226 -5.73 -7.94 10.78
C LEU A 226 -4.93 -9.19 11.16
N THR A 227 -3.94 -9.02 12.02
CA THR A 227 -3.02 -10.08 12.45
C THR A 227 -3.78 -11.33 12.88
N SER A 228 -3.48 -12.46 12.23
CA SER A 228 -4.00 -13.78 12.60
C SER A 228 -3.27 -14.32 13.84
N TYR A 229 -3.80 -15.41 14.40
CA TYR A 229 -3.10 -16.15 15.44
C TYR A 229 -1.69 -16.57 14.94
N ASN A 230 -0.65 -16.27 15.71
CA ASN A 230 0.78 -16.41 15.36
C ASN A 230 1.27 -15.63 14.12
N GLY A 231 0.47 -14.69 13.59
CA GLY A 231 0.89 -13.80 12.51
C GLY A 231 1.73 -12.62 13.02
N GLN A 232 2.49 -12.00 12.11
CA GLN A 232 3.20 -10.75 12.40
C GLN A 232 2.32 -9.55 12.05
N PRO A 233 2.31 -8.47 12.86
CA PRO A 233 1.61 -7.25 12.52
C PRO A 233 2.23 -6.59 11.28
N THR A 234 1.38 -6.05 10.41
CA THR A 234 1.76 -5.38 9.17
C THR A 234 1.22 -3.95 9.15
N PRO A 235 1.71 -3.08 8.24
CA PRO A 235 1.19 -1.73 8.10
C PRO A 235 -0.33 -1.65 7.99
N ILE A 236 -0.98 -2.54 7.23
CA ILE A 236 -2.44 -2.53 7.11
C ILE A 236 -3.13 -2.90 8.42
N ASP A 237 -2.60 -3.83 9.22
CA ASP A 237 -3.14 -4.14 10.55
C ASP A 237 -3.13 -2.87 11.44
N ALA A 238 -1.99 -2.17 11.52
CA ALA A 238 -1.85 -0.95 12.30
C ALA A 238 -2.82 0.16 11.81
N ILE A 239 -2.89 0.39 10.49
CA ILE A 239 -3.81 1.38 9.89
C ILE A 239 -5.27 1.04 10.20
N LEU A 240 -5.67 -0.24 10.09
CA LEU A 240 -7.03 -0.68 10.36
C LEU A 240 -7.40 -0.51 11.85
N ARG A 241 -6.47 -0.76 12.77
CA ARG A 241 -6.67 -0.55 14.21
C ARG A 241 -6.78 0.93 14.54
N LEU A 242 -5.86 1.75 14.05
CA LEU A 242 -5.86 3.19 14.30
C LEU A 242 -7.12 3.85 13.72
N LYS A 243 -7.54 3.43 12.53
CA LYS A 243 -8.81 3.88 11.93
C LYS A 243 -10.01 3.52 12.80
N ALA A 244 -10.08 2.28 13.30
CA ALA A 244 -11.17 1.85 14.17
C ALA A 244 -11.21 2.66 15.48
N TYR A 245 -10.04 2.98 16.04
CA TYR A 245 -9.93 3.85 17.20
C TYR A 245 -10.38 5.29 16.90
N GLY A 246 -9.96 5.87 15.78
CA GLY A 246 -10.39 7.20 15.35
C GLY A 246 -11.90 7.30 15.13
N ILE A 247 -12.52 6.27 14.56
CA ILE A 247 -13.99 6.15 14.43
C ILE A 247 -14.63 6.12 15.83
N LYS A 248 -14.08 5.34 16.77
CA LYS A 248 -14.59 5.29 18.14
C LYS A 248 -14.60 6.68 18.79
N ILE A 249 -13.53 7.46 18.61
CA ILE A 249 -13.46 8.84 19.11
C ILE A 249 -14.59 9.69 18.50
N GLN A 250 -14.76 9.66 17.18
CA GLN A 250 -15.77 10.46 16.47
C GLN A 250 -17.20 10.20 16.96
N PHE A 251 -17.55 8.94 17.24
CA PHE A 251 -18.93 8.56 17.57
C PHE A 251 -19.21 8.45 19.08
N GLN A 252 -18.19 8.37 19.94
CA GLN A 252 -18.37 8.11 21.38
C GLN A 252 -17.79 9.20 22.28
N THR A 253 -17.01 10.13 21.75
CA THR A 253 -16.53 11.29 22.52
C THR A 253 -17.41 12.47 22.16
N SER A 254 -18.26 12.90 23.08
CA SER A 254 -18.93 14.20 22.97
C SER A 254 -17.85 15.27 22.92
N ALA A 255 -17.52 15.76 21.73
CA ALA A 255 -16.67 16.92 21.60
C ALA A 255 -17.45 18.13 22.13
N GLU A 256 -16.85 18.92 23.03
CA GLU A 256 -17.42 20.22 23.41
C GLU A 256 -17.71 21.04 22.14
N GLY A 257 -18.99 21.30 21.88
CA GLY A 257 -19.41 22.27 20.87
C GLY A 257 -20.07 21.73 19.59
N VAL A 258 -20.43 20.46 19.47
CA VAL A 258 -21.36 20.02 18.41
C VAL A 258 -22.72 19.73 19.05
N ILE A 259 -23.64 20.68 18.91
CA ILE A 259 -25.06 20.52 19.21
C ILE A 259 -25.72 20.05 17.90
N ASP A 260 -26.40 18.91 17.93
CA ASP A 260 -27.34 18.50 16.88
C ASP A 260 -28.61 19.38 16.91
#